data_AF-A0A3M2BI87-F1
#
_entry.id   AF-A0A3M2BI87-F1
#
_cell.length_a   1.000
_cell.length_b   1.000
_cell.length_c   1.000
_cell.angle_alpha   90.00
_cell.angle_beta   90.00
_cell.angle_gamma   90.00
#
_symmetry.space_group_name_H-M   'P 1'
#
loop_
_entity.id
_entity.type
_entity.pdbx_description
1 polymer ?
#
loop_
_entity_poly.entity_id
_entity_poly.type
_entity_poly.pdbx_seq_one_letter_code
_entity_poly.pdbx_strand_id
1 'polypeptide(L)'
;MNADPKPGFAGRRDAAVDGIRLALRRRVRASDLTQRHIERLNGWKPGYLSQVLRGHITLTVRHLVGILQALDVPLEAFVAELAPGWRPHDPEASELRQRLARYDAALDELRQKGLLDDGGWDEGR
;
A
#
# COMPACT_ATOMS: atom_id res chain seq x y z
N MET A 1 17.21 -4.77 -35.26
CA MET A 1 17.31 -3.59 -34.39
C MET A 1 16.47 -3.86 -33.15
N ASN A 2 17.08 -4.37 -32.08
CA ASN A 2 16.42 -4.53 -30.80
C ASN A 2 16.34 -3.13 -30.17
N ALA A 3 15.14 -2.64 -29.93
CA ALA A 3 14.94 -1.40 -29.20
C ALA A 3 15.36 -1.62 -27.75
N ASP A 4 16.49 -1.02 -27.35
CA ASP A 4 16.86 -0.93 -25.94
C ASP A 4 15.72 -0.27 -25.16
N PRO A 5 15.24 -0.87 -24.05
CA PRO A 5 14.18 -0.29 -23.25
C PRO A 5 14.66 1.05 -22.65
N LYS A 6 13.84 2.10 -22.80
CA LYS A 6 14.11 3.44 -22.25
C LYS A 6 14.54 3.34 -20.76
N PRO A 7 15.72 3.86 -20.39
CA PRO A 7 16.37 3.59 -19.09
C PRO A 7 15.62 4.15 -17.86
N GLY A 8 14.59 4.98 -18.03
CA GLY A 8 13.89 5.63 -16.91
C GLY A 8 12.85 4.77 -16.17
N PHE A 9 12.19 3.81 -16.84
CA PHE A 9 11.09 3.04 -16.23
C PHE A 9 11.57 1.73 -15.59
N ALA A 10 12.55 1.07 -16.18
CA ALA A 10 13.13 -0.16 -15.63
C ALA A 10 13.80 0.11 -14.27
N GLY A 11 14.67 1.14 -14.20
CA GLY A 11 15.37 1.47 -12.97
C GLY A 11 14.46 1.83 -11.78
N ARG A 12 13.32 2.50 -12.03
CA ARG A 12 12.36 2.81 -10.95
C ARG A 12 11.65 1.56 -10.44
N ARG A 13 11.30 0.63 -11.33
CA ARG A 13 10.66 -0.64 -10.95
C ARG A 13 11.64 -1.51 -10.15
N ASP A 14 12.87 -1.62 -10.61
CA ASP A 14 13.89 -2.42 -9.94
C ASP A 14 14.18 -1.88 -8.53
N ALA A 15 14.31 -0.55 -8.39
CA ALA A 15 14.46 0.10 -7.09
C ALA A 15 13.25 -0.16 -6.15
N ALA A 16 12.03 -0.17 -6.69
CA ALA A 16 10.84 -0.48 -5.91
C ALA A 16 10.82 -1.95 -5.44
N VAL A 17 11.17 -2.89 -6.33
CA VAL A 17 11.26 -4.33 -5.97
C VAL A 17 12.34 -4.56 -4.91
N ASP A 18 13.48 -3.88 -5.02
CA ASP A 18 14.55 -3.98 -4.02
C ASP A 18 14.16 -3.35 -2.68
N GLY A 19 13.37 -2.28 -2.70
CA GLY A 19 12.72 -1.71 -1.52
C GLY A 19 11.80 -2.74 -0.83
N ILE A 20 10.95 -3.43 -1.60
CA ILE A 20 10.09 -4.51 -1.07
C ILE A 20 10.93 -5.63 -0.46
N ARG A 21 11.99 -6.10 -1.14
CA ARG A 21 12.89 -7.14 -0.62
C ARG A 21 13.58 -6.71 0.68
N LEU A 22 13.98 -5.45 0.78
CA LEU A 22 14.59 -4.91 1.99
C LEU A 22 13.61 -4.89 3.16
N ALA A 23 12.38 -4.43 2.94
CA ALA A 23 11.34 -4.43 3.97
C ALA A 23 10.98 -5.85 4.43
N LEU A 24 10.83 -6.80 3.50
CA LEU A 24 10.63 -8.21 3.83
C LEU A 24 11.78 -8.78 4.67
N ARG A 25 13.04 -8.48 4.31
CA ARG A 25 14.20 -8.90 5.10
C ARG A 25 14.17 -8.36 6.53
N ARG A 26 13.74 -7.11 6.72
CA ARG A 26 13.62 -6.51 8.06
C ARG A 26 12.55 -7.23 8.88
N ARG A 27 11.38 -7.47 8.31
CA ARG A 27 10.29 -8.19 9.01
C ARG A 27 10.65 -9.63 9.36
N VAL A 28 11.24 -10.38 8.43
CA VAL A 28 11.73 -11.74 8.70
C VAL A 28 12.76 -11.75 9.83
N ARG A 29 13.64 -10.75 9.89
CA ARG A 29 14.63 -10.63 10.99
C ARG A 29 14.01 -10.20 12.32
N ALA A 30 12.92 -9.44 12.30
CA ALA A 30 12.21 -8.98 13.49
C ALA A 30 11.22 -10.02 14.02
N SER A 31 10.88 -11.05 13.23
CA SER A 31 10.02 -12.14 13.64
C SER A 31 10.76 -13.22 14.40
N ASP A 32 10.05 -13.97 15.23
CA ASP A 32 10.57 -15.18 15.90
C ASP A 32 10.70 -16.39 14.96
N LEU A 33 10.32 -16.23 13.68
CA LEU A 33 10.35 -17.31 12.71
C LEU A 33 11.68 -17.36 11.96
N THR A 34 12.28 -18.55 11.91
CA THR A 34 13.42 -18.79 11.03
C THR A 34 12.98 -18.85 9.57
N GLN A 35 13.91 -18.56 8.64
CA GLN A 35 13.62 -18.70 7.20
C GLN A 35 13.15 -20.11 6.82
N ARG A 36 13.75 -21.15 7.43
CA ARG A 36 13.32 -22.54 7.24
C ARG A 36 11.88 -22.79 7.70
N HIS A 37 11.46 -22.12 8.77
CA HIS A 37 10.08 -22.22 9.27
C HIS A 37 9.10 -21.60 8.26
N ILE A 38 9.40 -20.40 7.76
CA ILE A 38 8.59 -19.72 6.73
C ILE A 38 8.52 -20.55 5.44
N GLU A 39 9.64 -21.14 5.01
CA GLU A 39 9.69 -22.04 3.86
C GLU A 39 8.77 -23.25 4.06
N ARG A 40 8.83 -23.89 5.23
CA ARG A 40 7.99 -25.04 5.57
C ARG A 40 6.49 -24.69 5.57
N LEU A 41 6.10 -23.55 6.15
CA LEU A 41 4.70 -23.08 6.15
C LEU A 41 4.16 -22.88 4.73
N ASN A 42 5.03 -22.51 3.79
CA ASN A 42 4.66 -22.28 2.39
C ASN A 42 4.91 -23.48 1.46
N GLY A 43 5.40 -24.61 1.99
CA GLY A 43 5.78 -25.78 1.18
C GLY A 43 6.97 -25.53 0.23
N TRP A 44 7.84 -24.57 0.56
CA TRP A 44 9.01 -24.23 -0.23
C TRP A 44 10.22 -25.10 0.12
N LYS A 45 11.10 -25.29 -0.87
CA LYS A 45 12.37 -26.01 -0.66
C LYS A 45 13.31 -25.20 0.26
N PRO A 46 14.19 -25.88 1.02
CA PRO A 46 15.17 -25.19 1.85
C PRO A 46 16.02 -24.19 1.06
N GLY A 47 16.15 -22.96 1.57
CA GLY A 47 16.93 -21.88 0.96
C GLY A 47 16.20 -21.09 -0.14
N TYR A 48 14.98 -21.49 -0.50
CA TYR A 48 14.17 -20.78 -1.50
C TYR A 48 13.87 -19.33 -1.08
N LEU A 49 13.52 -19.11 0.19
CA LEU A 49 13.23 -17.77 0.70
C LEU A 49 14.48 -16.88 0.61
N SER A 50 15.66 -17.43 0.93
CA SER A 50 16.93 -16.72 0.79
C SER A 50 17.18 -16.30 -0.67
N GLN A 51 16.91 -17.18 -1.63
CA GLN A 51 17.05 -16.87 -3.06
C GLN A 51 16.10 -15.76 -3.52
N VAL A 52 14.84 -15.77 -3.06
CA VAL A 52 13.85 -14.71 -3.33
C VAL A 52 14.29 -13.37 -2.75
N LEU A 53 14.71 -13.34 -1.49
CA LEU A 53 15.09 -12.12 -0.78
C LEU A 53 16.42 -11.52 -1.28
N ARG A 54 17.32 -12.34 -1.82
CA ARG A 54 18.57 -11.90 -2.47
C ARG A 54 18.36 -11.46 -3.93
N GLY A 55 17.21 -11.74 -4.51
CA GLY A 55 16.90 -11.40 -5.90
C GLY A 55 17.45 -12.39 -6.93
N HIS A 56 17.96 -13.56 -6.51
CA HIS A 56 18.26 -14.66 -7.43
C HIS A 56 17.00 -15.25 -8.06
N ILE A 57 15.85 -15.11 -7.38
CA ILE A 57 14.53 -15.42 -7.90
C ILE A 57 13.70 -14.15 -7.97
N THR A 58 12.91 -14.01 -9.04
CA THR A 58 11.93 -12.94 -9.21
C THR A 58 10.94 -12.94 -8.04
N LEU A 59 10.80 -11.78 -7.39
CA LEU A 59 9.78 -11.60 -6.38
C LEU A 59 8.41 -11.51 -7.06
N THR A 60 7.55 -12.49 -6.83
CA THR A 60 6.18 -12.51 -7.36
C THR A 60 5.19 -12.11 -6.26
N VAL A 61 3.96 -11.77 -6.64
CA VAL A 61 2.87 -11.52 -5.67
C VAL A 61 2.62 -12.75 -4.79
N ARG A 62 2.73 -13.96 -5.35
CA ARG A 62 2.61 -15.22 -4.58
C ARG A 62 3.68 -15.32 -3.48
N HIS A 63 4.93 -14.94 -3.77
CA HIS A 63 5.99 -14.92 -2.76
C HIS A 63 5.69 -13.89 -1.68
N LEU A 64 5.29 -12.68 -2.08
CA LEU A 64 4.94 -11.61 -1.15
C LEU A 64 3.84 -12.07 -0.18
N VAL A 65 2.71 -12.53 -0.72
CA VAL A 65 1.57 -12.99 0.08
C VAL A 65 1.96 -14.15 0.99
N GLY A 66 2.68 -15.15 0.48
CA GLY A 66 3.09 -16.32 1.28
C GLY A 66 4.05 -15.96 2.43
N ILE A 67 4.96 -15.01 2.22
CA ILE A 67 5.84 -14.50 3.30
C ILE A 67 5.01 -13.74 4.33
N LEU A 68 4.13 -12.83 3.88
CA LEU A 68 3.32 -12.01 4.79
C LEU A 68 2.33 -12.85 5.61
N GLN A 69 1.70 -13.85 5.00
CA GLN A 69 0.83 -14.81 5.71
C GLN A 69 1.61 -15.61 6.76
N ALA A 70 2.81 -16.09 6.44
CA ALA A 70 3.64 -16.80 7.40
C ALA A 70 4.08 -15.92 8.58
N LEU A 71 4.20 -14.62 8.36
CA LEU A 71 4.56 -13.63 9.39
C LEU A 71 3.34 -13.04 10.13
N ASP A 72 2.13 -13.46 9.78
CA ASP A 72 0.87 -12.88 10.26
C ASP A 72 0.78 -11.35 10.07
N VAL A 73 1.20 -10.89 8.88
CA VAL A 73 1.22 -9.48 8.51
C VAL A 73 0.15 -9.20 7.45
N PRO A 74 -0.79 -8.27 7.69
CA PRO A 74 -1.71 -7.79 6.66
C PRO A 74 -0.97 -7.10 5.51
N LEU A 75 -1.39 -7.36 4.27
CA LEU A 75 -0.79 -6.76 3.08
C LEU A 75 -0.89 -5.23 3.10
N GLU A 76 -2.01 -4.70 3.55
CA GLU A 76 -2.29 -3.26 3.65
C GLU A 76 -1.32 -2.59 4.61
N ALA A 77 -1.06 -3.22 5.75
CA ALA A 77 -0.10 -2.73 6.75
C ALA A 77 1.33 -2.73 6.20
N PHE A 78 1.69 -3.76 5.42
CA PHE A 78 2.99 -3.82 4.75
C PHE A 78 3.14 -2.76 3.65
N VAL A 79 2.11 -2.53 2.84
CA VAL A 79 2.15 -1.53 1.76
C VAL A 79 2.19 -0.10 2.34
N ALA A 80 1.46 0.17 3.42
CA ALA A 80 1.47 1.48 4.08
C ALA A 80 2.87 1.86 4.62
N GLU A 81 3.67 0.87 5.05
CA GLU A 81 5.07 1.09 5.46
C GLU A 81 5.97 1.46 4.27
N LEU A 82 5.76 0.82 3.11
CA LEU A 82 6.57 1.03 1.92
C LEU A 82 6.26 2.35 1.20
N ALA A 83 5.01 2.80 1.26
CA ALA A 83 4.54 4.00 0.59
C ALA A 83 3.70 4.85 1.55
N PRO A 84 4.33 5.69 2.38
CA PRO A 84 3.61 6.61 3.26
C PRO A 84 2.67 7.50 2.44
N GLY A 85 1.39 7.50 2.78
CA GLY A 85 0.35 8.22 2.04
C GLY A 85 -0.32 7.41 0.92
N TRP A 86 0.13 6.20 0.63
CA TRP A 86 -0.64 5.28 -0.21
C TRP A 86 -1.94 4.92 0.50
N ARG A 87 -3.04 5.06 -0.24
CA ARG A 87 -4.38 4.67 0.17
C ARG A 87 -4.90 3.71 -0.89
N PRO A 88 -5.49 2.57 -0.50
CA PRO A 88 -6.24 1.74 -1.44
C PRO A 88 -7.23 2.63 -2.19
N HIS A 89 -7.29 2.48 -3.51
CA HIS A 89 -8.35 3.12 -4.29
C HIS A 89 -9.65 2.39 -3.96
N ASP A 90 -10.41 2.94 -3.01
CA ASP A 90 -11.78 2.55 -2.76
C ASP A 90 -12.68 3.45 -3.63
N PRO A 91 -13.31 2.91 -4.69
CA PRO A 91 -14.12 3.70 -5.60
C PRO A 91 -15.34 4.30 -4.90
N GLU A 92 -15.94 3.58 -3.94
CA GLU A 92 -17.10 4.06 -3.18
C GLU A 92 -16.70 5.19 -2.24
N ALA A 93 -15.58 5.03 -1.51
CA ALA A 93 -15.03 6.11 -0.70
C ALA A 93 -14.61 7.32 -1.55
N SER A 94 -14.14 7.11 -2.78
CA SER A 94 -13.76 8.18 -3.70
C SER A 94 -14.97 8.93 -4.22
N GLU A 95 -16.04 8.22 -4.58
CA GLU A 95 -17.31 8.80 -4.98
C GLU A 95 -17.94 9.59 -3.83
N LEU A 96 -17.95 9.03 -2.61
CA LEU A 96 -18.47 9.71 -1.43
C LEU A 96 -17.72 11.01 -1.15
N ARG A 97 -16.38 11.01 -1.23
CA ARG A 97 -15.57 12.23 -1.08
C ARG A 97 -15.89 13.27 -2.15
N GLN A 98 -16.05 12.87 -3.40
CA GLN A 98 -16.45 13.79 -4.47
C GLN A 98 -17.85 14.36 -4.25
N ARG A 99 -18.76 13.55 -3.72
CA ARG A 99 -20.14 13.98 -3.43
C ARG A 99 -20.15 14.98 -2.26
N LEU A 100 -19.40 14.71 -1.19
CA LEU A 100 -19.21 15.65 -0.08
C LEU A 100 -18.59 16.96 -0.54
N ALA A 101 -17.52 16.92 -1.34
CA ALA A 101 -16.90 18.13 -1.87
C ALA A 101 -17.86 18.98 -2.74
N ARG A 102 -18.76 18.34 -3.50
CA ARG A 102 -19.82 19.05 -4.23
C ARG A 102 -20.83 19.71 -3.30
N TYR A 103 -21.20 19.05 -2.20
CA TYR A 103 -22.09 19.65 -1.21
C TYR A 103 -21.42 20.82 -0.50
N ASP A 104 -20.16 20.69 -0.09
CA ASP A 104 -19.41 21.77 0.56
C ASP A 104 -19.35 23.00 -0.36
N ALA A 105 -19.02 22.81 -1.63
CA ALA A 105 -18.99 23.90 -2.61
C ALA A 105 -20.37 24.55 -2.83
N ALA A 106 -21.44 23.75 -2.86
CA ALA A 106 -22.80 24.27 -2.99
C ALA A 106 -23.24 25.05 -1.74
N LEU A 107 -22.87 24.59 -0.54
CA LEU A 107 -23.13 25.29 0.70
C LEU A 107 -22.38 26.62 0.74
N ASP A 108 -21.12 26.65 0.32
CA ASP A 108 -20.34 27.88 0.23
C ASP A 108 -20.92 28.88 -0.78
N GLU A 109 -21.44 28.41 -1.92
CA GLU A 109 -22.14 29.27 -2.88
C GLU A 109 -23.42 29.87 -2.28
N LEU A 110 -24.20 29.08 -1.53
CA LEU A 110 -25.42 29.56 -0.87
C LEU A 110 -25.10 30.57 0.24
N ARG A 111 -24.02 30.37 1.01
CA ARG A 111 -23.51 31.35 1.98
C ARG A 111 -23.14 32.67 1.32
N GLN A 112 -22.38 32.62 0.21
CA GLN A 112 -21.99 33.83 -0.53
C GLN A 112 -23.18 34.61 -1.08
N LYS A 113 -24.27 33.91 -1.41
CA LYS A 113 -25.53 34.53 -1.84
C LYS A 113 -26.39 35.06 -0.69
N GLY A 114 -25.96 34.90 0.57
CA GLY A 114 -26.73 35.26 1.76
C GLY A 114 -28.00 34.42 1.93
N LEU A 115 -28.08 33.26 1.27
CA LEU A 115 -29.22 32.34 1.32
C LEU A 115 -29.06 31.29 2.41
N LEU A 116 -27.87 31.19 2.98
CA LEU A 116 -27.53 30.38 4.14
C LEU A 116 -26.84 31.32 5.13
N ASP A 117 -27.51 31.57 6.25
CA ASP A 117 -26.92 32.27 7.38
C ASP A 117 -26.24 31.21 8.27
N ASP A 118 -25.04 31.52 8.76
CA ASP A 118 -24.35 30.68 9.76
C ASP A 118 -25.00 30.82 11.14
N GLY A 119 -26.15 31.50 11.20
CA GLY A 119 -27.02 31.78 12.32
C GLY A 119 -26.94 30.70 13.37
N GLY A 120 -26.18 31.01 14.43
CA GLY A 120 -26.04 30.17 15.60
C GLY A 120 -27.42 29.73 16.04
N TRP A 121 -27.54 28.43 16.32
CA TRP A 121 -28.71 27.88 16.99
C TRP A 121 -28.89 28.69 18.28
N ASP A 122 -29.74 29.69 18.23
CA ASP A 122 -30.15 30.42 19.41
C ASP A 122 -31.01 29.41 20.17
N GLU A 123 -30.35 28.64 21.05
CA GLU A 123 -30.97 27.80 22.06
C GLU A 123 -31.68 28.74 23.06
N GLY A 124 -32.76 29.36 22.58
CA GLY A 124 -33.66 30.21 23.32
C GLY A 124 -34.58 29.36 24.20
N ARG A 125 -34.05 29.06 25.38
CA ARG A 125 -34.68 28.99 26.72
C ARG A 125 -36.20 28.81 26.84
#